data_AF-A0AA36ART0-F1
#
_entry.id   AF-A0AA36ART0-F1
#
_cell.length_a   1.000
_cell.length_b   1.000
_cell.length_c   1.000
_cell.angle_alpha   90.00
_cell.angle_beta   90.00
_cell.angle_gamma   90.00
#
_symmetry.space_group_name_H-M   'P 1'
#
loop_
_entity.id
_entity.type
_entity.pdbx_description
1 polymer ?
#
loop_
_entity_poly.entity_id
_entity_poly.type
_entity_poly.pdbx_seq_one_letter_code
_entity_poly.pdbx_strand_id
1 'polypeptide(L)'
;MLSSNGLTIDQWFYYEVHRWRCGASIWWSSVIAIMVSLAYIVITYFLQLSDYFGAYFTLRALCFTILAVSLHAILAVYNSLHYTVVPQISTTRLSNVLEFFRIQYILQGFIYTISSMLITVFASWIMKDSFSTLAVPCSEDSPAIYLNDNKLFLLTAAIYHGLLFHLRFYRNQYNYTPFKIIQQAKFFQVKSQLVPVLFESAAQIFKQLLGFYLIFYFLGHLPRDLTAHLCRLSICPETSLSSVQSLLQPELFLQSFFLGTYMYFIWHLAAVLLRTYLTESYEFRIEPGLDHLSDKCLHNALSCKSNPWIQYLGFLDLFQLSRFSFNRRQVLFSATFPGCHPKNWSQIYHICLENLRQLKDATQEFNHNAFVQAAIPQQNTPNWLHNSSLSASRYLKPTSLGHMSLNESVTGTSLREERPIKVSLQTKV
;
A
#
# COMPACT_ATOMS: atom_id res chain seq x y z
N MET A 1 28.37 -8.01 12.62
CA MET A 1 27.93 -8.86 13.75
C MET A 1 28.30 -8.13 15.03
N LEU A 2 27.37 -7.35 15.60
CA LEU A 2 27.52 -6.75 16.92
C LEU A 2 26.80 -7.67 17.91
N SER A 3 27.53 -8.07 18.95
CA SER A 3 27.07 -8.95 20.02
C SER A 3 25.75 -8.46 20.62
N SER A 4 24.73 -9.33 20.59
CA SER A 4 23.35 -9.08 21.02
C SER A 4 23.14 -9.16 22.54
N ASN A 5 24.11 -8.69 23.33
CA ASN A 5 24.05 -8.82 24.79
C ASN A 5 23.28 -7.64 25.39
N GLY A 6 22.05 -7.87 25.85
CA GLY A 6 21.25 -6.89 26.62
C GLY A 6 20.24 -6.03 25.83
N LEU A 7 19.91 -6.40 24.59
CA LEU A 7 18.92 -5.67 23.77
C LEU A 7 17.48 -6.03 24.17
N THR A 8 16.60 -5.03 24.28
CA THR A 8 15.16 -5.25 24.46
C THR A 8 14.57 -6.00 23.25
N ILE A 9 13.42 -6.68 23.43
CA ILE A 9 12.76 -7.44 22.35
C ILE A 9 12.53 -6.57 21.09
N ASP A 10 12.23 -5.28 21.27
CA ASP A 10 12.03 -4.32 20.19
C ASP A 10 13.31 -4.03 19.41
N GLN A 11 14.41 -3.78 20.12
CA GLN A 11 15.69 -3.49 19.51
C GLN A 11 16.22 -4.72 18.78
N TRP A 12 16.12 -5.89 19.40
CA TRP A 12 16.46 -7.16 18.77
C TRP A 12 15.66 -7.38 17.47
N PHE A 13 14.34 -7.24 17.53
CA PHE A 13 13.48 -7.43 16.36
C PHE A 13 13.86 -6.46 15.24
N TYR A 14 14.11 -5.20 15.58
CA TYR A 14 14.50 -4.19 14.60
C TYR A 14 15.81 -4.55 13.89
N TYR A 15 16.87 -4.86 14.64
CA TYR A 15 18.20 -5.11 14.08
C TYR A 15 18.33 -6.47 13.39
N GLU A 16 17.78 -7.53 13.97
CA GLU A 16 18.01 -8.90 13.47
C GLU A 16 16.93 -9.38 12.50
N VAL A 17 15.70 -8.89 12.60
CA VAL A 17 14.58 -9.43 11.80
C VAL A 17 14.09 -8.39 10.80
N HIS A 18 13.66 -7.22 11.29
CA HIS A 18 13.00 -6.21 10.47
C HIS A 18 13.93 -5.63 9.40
N ARG A 19 15.13 -5.17 9.77
CA ARG A 19 16.10 -4.61 8.82
C ARG A 19 16.51 -5.59 7.73
N TRP A 20 16.72 -6.86 8.09
CA TRP A 20 17.06 -7.90 7.12
C TRP A 20 15.91 -8.21 6.18
N ARG A 21 14.67 -8.27 6.66
CA ARG A 21 13.47 -8.46 5.84
C ARG A 21 13.26 -7.30 4.87
N CYS A 22 13.39 -6.05 5.33
CA CYS A 22 13.33 -4.85 4.49
C CYS A 22 14.44 -4.86 3.44
N GLY A 23 15.69 -5.10 3.87
CA GLY A 23 16.85 -5.15 2.97
C GLY A 23 16.72 -6.22 1.90
N ALA A 24 16.29 -7.43 2.27
CA ALA A 24 16.04 -8.52 1.32
C ALA A 24 14.94 -8.17 0.32
N SER A 25 13.84 -7.56 0.79
CA SER A 25 12.76 -7.12 -0.10
C SER A 25 13.23 -6.07 -1.11
N ILE A 26 14.01 -5.08 -0.67
CA ILE A 26 14.53 -4.00 -1.53
C ILE A 26 15.52 -4.55 -2.55
N TRP A 27 16.37 -5.49 -2.13
CA TRP A 27 17.28 -6.19 -3.03
C TRP A 27 16.52 -6.91 -4.14
N TRP A 28 15.55 -7.75 -3.79
CA TRP A 28 14.75 -8.49 -4.77
C TRP A 28 13.88 -7.58 -5.63
N SER A 29 13.33 -6.49 -5.10
CA SER A 29 12.58 -5.52 -5.92
C SER A 29 13.49 -4.81 -6.92
N SER A 30 14.73 -4.50 -6.54
CA SER A 30 15.72 -3.90 -7.44
C SER A 30 16.15 -4.86 -8.55
N VAL A 31 16.35 -6.15 -8.24
CA VAL A 31 16.64 -7.18 -9.26
C VAL A 31 15.48 -7.31 -10.25
N ILE A 32 14.24 -7.33 -9.77
CA ILE A 32 13.07 -7.37 -10.65
C ILE A 32 12.95 -6.07 -11.46
N ALA A 33 13.25 -4.91 -10.87
CA ALA A 33 13.24 -3.63 -11.58
C ALA A 33 14.23 -3.63 -12.75
N ILE A 34 15.41 -4.25 -12.62
CA ILE A 34 16.35 -4.43 -13.75
C ILE A 34 15.67 -5.22 -14.87
N MET A 35 15.09 -6.38 -14.55
CA MET A 35 14.42 -7.23 -15.55
C MET A 35 13.26 -6.52 -16.25
N VAL A 36 12.47 -5.76 -15.50
CA VAL A 36 11.35 -4.98 -16.03
C VAL A 36 11.85 -3.80 -16.89
N SER A 37 12.96 -3.17 -16.52
CA SER A 37 13.59 -2.11 -17.33
C SER A 37 14.08 -2.64 -18.66
N LEU A 38 14.69 -3.84 -18.66
CA LEU A 38 15.11 -4.51 -19.89
C LEU A 38 13.90 -4.82 -20.78
N ALA A 39 12.81 -5.34 -20.21
CA ALA A 39 11.58 -5.58 -20.97
C ALA A 39 10.99 -4.29 -21.55
N TYR A 40 11.01 -3.19 -20.80
CA TYR A 40 10.57 -1.88 -21.29
C TYR A 40 11.42 -1.37 -22.45
N ILE A 41 12.74 -1.55 -22.40
CA ILE A 41 13.65 -1.19 -23.50
C ILE A 41 13.27 -1.98 -24.76
N VAL A 42 13.08 -3.30 -24.66
CA VAL A 42 12.65 -4.13 -25.81
C VAL A 42 11.36 -3.61 -26.42
N ILE A 43 10.35 -3.34 -25.59
CA ILE A 43 9.06 -2.81 -26.05
C ILE A 43 9.27 -1.47 -26.76
N THR A 44 10.11 -0.59 -26.21
CA THR A 44 10.37 0.74 -26.77
C THR A 44 11.04 0.67 -28.14
N TYR A 45 12.05 -0.19 -28.32
CA TYR A 45 12.71 -0.41 -29.62
C TYR A 45 11.80 -1.15 -30.61
N PHE A 46 10.99 -2.10 -30.13
CA PHE A 46 9.99 -2.79 -30.95
C PHE A 46 8.96 -1.81 -31.53
N LEU A 47 8.47 -0.86 -30.71
CA LEU A 47 7.56 0.20 -31.16
C LEU A 47 8.21 1.15 -32.18
N GLN A 48 9.54 1.26 -32.18
CA GLN A 48 10.30 2.08 -33.13
C GLN A 48 10.73 1.34 -34.40
N LEU A 49 10.45 0.03 -34.49
CA LEU A 49 10.89 -0.85 -35.60
C LEU A 49 12.41 -0.83 -35.81
N SER A 50 13.20 -0.71 -34.74
CA SER A 50 14.67 -0.66 -34.76
C SER A 50 15.32 -1.92 -34.19
N ASP A 51 16.62 -2.11 -34.45
CA ASP A 51 17.37 -3.29 -34.01
C ASP A 51 17.44 -3.40 -32.47
N TYR A 52 16.84 -4.46 -31.94
CA TYR A 52 16.62 -4.66 -30.51
C TYR A 52 17.80 -5.32 -29.77
N PHE A 53 18.70 -6.03 -30.47
CA PHE A 53 19.84 -6.71 -29.81
C PHE A 53 20.97 -5.75 -29.40
N GLY A 54 21.29 -4.76 -30.23
CA GLY A 54 22.31 -3.74 -29.91
C GLY A 54 21.85 -2.67 -28.92
N ALA A 55 20.53 -2.53 -28.75
CA ALA A 55 19.88 -1.53 -27.91
C ALA A 55 20.32 -1.56 -26.44
N TYR A 56 20.55 -2.74 -25.87
CA TYR A 56 20.85 -2.91 -24.45
C TYR A 56 22.21 -2.35 -24.03
N PHE A 57 23.20 -2.45 -24.91
CA PHE A 57 24.57 -2.02 -24.63
C PHE A 57 24.81 -0.55 -24.98
N THR A 58 23.78 0.15 -25.43
CA THR A 58 23.88 1.60 -25.63
C THR A 58 24.07 2.30 -24.28
N LEU A 59 24.97 3.29 -24.24
CA LEU A 59 25.21 4.10 -23.04
C LEU A 59 23.90 4.71 -22.50
N ARG A 60 22.98 5.11 -23.41
CA ARG A 60 21.67 5.66 -23.08
C ARG A 60 20.81 4.66 -22.29
N ALA A 61 20.74 3.41 -22.76
CA ALA A 61 19.99 2.33 -22.08
C ALA A 61 20.59 1.98 -20.71
N LEU A 62 21.92 1.92 -20.61
CA LEU A 62 22.60 1.69 -19.33
C LEU A 62 22.36 2.83 -18.33
N CYS A 63 22.47 4.09 -18.76
CA CYS A 63 22.19 5.24 -17.91
C CYS A 63 20.74 5.23 -17.39
N PHE A 64 19.77 4.93 -18.26
CA PHE A 64 18.37 4.80 -17.85
C PHE A 64 18.14 3.69 -16.84
N THR A 65 18.66 2.48 -17.09
CA THR A 65 18.46 1.34 -16.17
C THR A 65 19.07 1.61 -14.80
N ILE A 66 20.31 2.12 -14.75
CA ILE A 66 20.99 2.46 -13.49
C ILE A 66 20.22 3.54 -12.73
N LEU A 67 19.78 4.60 -13.42
CA LEU A 67 19.02 5.67 -12.79
C LEU A 67 17.66 5.18 -12.29
N ALA A 68 16.90 4.45 -13.11
CA ALA A 68 15.57 3.99 -12.73
C ALA A 68 15.62 3.02 -11.54
N VAL A 69 16.59 2.10 -11.52
CA VAL A 69 16.79 1.17 -10.40
C VAL A 69 17.26 1.90 -9.13
N SER A 70 18.18 2.87 -9.25
CA SER A 70 18.64 3.64 -8.08
C SER A 70 17.53 4.50 -7.47
N LEU A 71 16.76 5.23 -8.29
CA LEU A 71 15.60 5.99 -7.83
C LEU A 71 14.54 5.08 -7.21
N HIS A 72 14.31 3.91 -7.82
CA HIS A 72 13.41 2.90 -7.26
C HIS A 72 13.88 2.41 -5.88
N ALA A 73 15.17 2.07 -5.74
CA ALA A 73 15.73 1.59 -4.48
C ALA A 73 15.66 2.65 -3.38
N ILE A 74 15.97 3.92 -3.70
CA ILE A 74 15.84 5.04 -2.75
C ILE A 74 14.40 5.16 -2.26
N LEU A 75 13.44 5.08 -3.18
CA LEU A 75 12.02 5.17 -2.87
C LEU A 75 11.54 3.96 -2.05
N ALA A 76 12.02 2.76 -2.35
CA ALA A 76 11.72 1.56 -1.59
C ALA A 76 12.28 1.63 -0.15
N VAL A 77 13.49 2.15 0.03
CA VAL A 77 14.08 2.42 1.36
C VAL A 77 13.22 3.43 2.11
N TYR A 78 12.92 4.58 1.50
CA TYR A 78 12.10 5.62 2.11
C TYR A 78 10.74 5.09 2.53
N ASN A 79 10.05 4.38 1.62
CA ASN A 79 8.75 3.78 1.90
C ASN A 79 8.83 2.78 3.05
N SER A 80 9.89 1.95 3.12
CA SER A 80 10.02 0.92 4.17
C SER A 80 10.00 1.47 5.60
N LEU A 81 10.38 2.73 5.79
CA LEU A 81 10.34 3.42 7.09
C LEU A 81 8.92 3.82 7.51
N HIS A 82 7.97 3.86 6.57
CA HIS A 82 6.61 4.36 6.78
C HIS A 82 5.53 3.26 6.81
N TYR A 83 5.92 1.97 6.77
CA TYR A 83 4.96 0.87 6.84
C TYR A 83 4.47 0.63 8.27
N THR A 84 3.16 0.39 8.40
CA THR A 84 2.50 0.12 9.68
C THR A 84 1.61 -1.12 9.61
N VAL A 85 1.49 -1.82 10.75
CA VAL A 85 0.56 -2.96 10.93
C VAL A 85 -0.81 -2.50 11.42
N VAL A 86 -0.89 -1.33 12.02
CA VAL A 86 -2.15 -0.80 12.51
C VAL A 86 -2.71 0.13 11.43
N PRO A 87 -3.95 -0.09 10.97
CA PRO A 87 -4.56 0.80 9.99
C PRO A 87 -4.84 2.15 10.66
N GLN A 88 -4.51 3.23 9.96
CA GLN A 88 -4.94 4.56 10.37
C GLN A 88 -6.39 4.73 9.93
N ILE A 89 -7.32 4.71 10.89
CA ILE A 89 -8.74 4.90 10.61
C ILE A 89 -9.07 6.35 10.96
N SER A 90 -9.28 7.18 9.94
CA SER A 90 -9.76 8.54 10.15
C SER A 90 -11.23 8.51 10.60
N THR A 91 -11.54 9.26 11.66
CA THR A 91 -12.87 9.28 12.26
C THR A 91 -13.89 10.06 11.42
N THR A 92 -13.43 11.02 10.62
CA THR A 92 -14.27 11.86 9.75
C THR A 92 -13.67 12.01 8.35
N ARG A 93 -14.52 12.30 7.35
CA ARG A 93 -14.08 12.58 5.97
C ARG A 93 -13.15 13.79 5.89
N LEU A 94 -13.41 14.82 6.71
CA LEU A 94 -12.55 16.01 6.79
C LEU A 94 -11.19 15.67 7.40
N SER A 95 -11.17 14.84 8.46
CA SER A 95 -9.91 14.36 9.05
C SER A 95 -9.06 13.59 8.05
N ASN A 96 -9.67 12.80 7.17
CA ASN A 96 -8.95 12.10 6.09
C ASN A 96 -8.29 13.09 5.10
N VAL A 97 -8.98 14.17 4.74
CA VAL A 97 -8.43 15.21 3.86
C VAL A 97 -7.32 16.00 4.56
N LEU A 98 -7.51 16.36 5.82
CA LEU A 98 -6.49 17.07 6.60
C LEU A 98 -5.25 16.23 6.84
N GLU A 99 -5.41 14.91 7.00
CA GLU A 99 -4.29 14.01 7.17
C GLU A 99 -3.42 13.90 5.92
N PHE A 100 -4.01 14.00 4.72
CA PHE A 100 -3.26 14.12 3.46
C PHE A 100 -2.33 15.35 3.45
N PHE A 101 -2.74 16.46 4.07
CA PHE A 101 -1.93 17.69 4.16
C PHE A 101 -0.83 17.63 5.23
N ARG A 102 -0.60 16.50 5.91
CA ARG A 102 0.57 16.36 6.77
C ARG A 102 1.84 16.45 5.94
N ILE A 103 2.82 17.22 6.46
CA ILE A 103 4.06 17.53 5.76
C ILE A 103 4.81 16.28 5.26
N GLN A 104 4.73 15.18 6.01
CA GLN A 104 5.37 13.91 5.65
C GLN A 104 4.80 13.32 4.35
N TYR A 105 3.47 13.32 4.17
CA TYR A 105 2.86 12.81 2.94
C TYR A 105 3.07 13.75 1.76
N ILE A 106 3.03 15.07 1.99
CA ILE A 106 3.36 16.07 0.96
C ILE A 106 4.78 15.86 0.44
N LEU A 107 5.77 15.72 1.34
CA LEU A 107 7.16 15.45 0.96
C LEU A 107 7.29 14.13 0.19
N GLN A 108 6.61 13.08 0.64
CA GLN A 108 6.57 11.80 -0.09
C GLN A 108 6.00 11.98 -1.51
N GLY A 109 4.92 12.74 -1.66
CA GLY A 109 4.34 13.09 -2.97
C GLY A 109 5.34 13.77 -3.90
N PHE A 110 6.11 14.74 -3.38
CA PHE A 110 7.18 15.39 -4.15
C PHE A 110 8.29 14.42 -4.58
N ILE A 111 8.66 13.46 -3.73
CA ILE A 111 9.67 12.46 -4.09
C ILE A 111 9.16 11.58 -5.25
N TYR A 112 7.90 11.15 -5.23
CA TYR A 112 7.30 10.36 -6.32
C TYR A 112 7.22 11.15 -7.63
N THR A 113 6.81 12.43 -7.58
CA THR A 113 6.71 13.26 -8.78
C THR A 113 8.08 13.53 -9.39
N ILE A 114 9.08 13.92 -8.58
CA ILE A 114 10.46 14.13 -9.05
C ILE A 114 11.04 12.83 -9.62
N SER A 115 10.82 11.69 -8.94
CA SER A 115 11.27 10.37 -9.43
C SER A 115 10.66 10.04 -10.80
N SER A 116 9.34 10.20 -10.96
CA SER A 116 8.66 9.95 -12.25
C SER A 116 9.20 10.84 -13.38
N MET A 117 9.45 12.12 -13.09
CA MET A 117 9.96 13.07 -14.06
C MET A 117 11.38 12.68 -14.48
N LEU A 118 12.27 12.37 -13.53
CA LEU A 118 13.64 11.94 -13.83
C LEU A 118 13.68 10.64 -14.64
N ILE A 119 12.89 9.63 -14.26
CA ILE A 119 12.80 8.38 -15.02
C ILE A 119 12.34 8.67 -16.46
N THR A 120 11.40 9.59 -16.64
CA THR A 120 10.89 9.98 -17.96
C THR A 120 11.93 10.72 -18.80
N VAL A 121 12.70 11.62 -18.21
CA VAL A 121 13.79 12.33 -18.90
C VAL A 121 14.78 11.32 -19.49
N PHE A 122 15.19 10.32 -18.72
CA PHE A 122 16.15 9.32 -19.19
C PHE A 122 15.51 8.29 -20.13
N ALA A 123 14.24 7.93 -19.92
CA ALA A 123 13.49 7.09 -20.86
C ALA A 123 13.38 7.77 -22.23
N SER A 124 13.22 9.10 -22.26
CA SER A 124 13.10 9.87 -23.50
C SER A 124 14.37 9.83 -24.37
N TRP A 125 15.53 9.52 -23.81
CA TRP A 125 16.78 9.35 -24.57
C TRP A 125 16.84 8.01 -25.33
N ILE A 126 16.01 7.06 -24.94
CA ILE A 126 15.86 5.75 -25.59
C ILE A 126 14.73 5.77 -26.62
N MET A 127 13.76 6.66 -26.41
CA MET A 127 12.70 6.91 -27.39
C MET A 127 13.29 7.53 -28.68
N LYS A 128 12.49 7.48 -29.76
CA LYS A 128 12.81 8.13 -31.04
C LYS A 128 13.26 9.58 -30.83
N ASP A 129 14.13 10.08 -31.70
CA ASP A 129 14.77 11.41 -31.54
C ASP A 129 13.77 12.55 -31.32
N SER A 130 12.55 12.43 -31.85
CA SER A 130 11.42 13.33 -31.63
C SER A 130 11.00 13.53 -30.17
N PHE A 131 11.42 12.66 -29.24
CA PHE A 131 11.14 12.76 -27.80
C PHE A 131 12.39 13.11 -26.98
N SER A 132 13.58 13.08 -27.59
CA SER A 132 14.86 13.10 -26.87
C SER A 132 15.26 14.47 -26.32
N THR A 133 15.02 15.55 -27.08
CA THR A 133 15.40 16.93 -26.71
C THR A 133 14.18 17.80 -26.44
N LEU A 134 14.30 18.71 -25.47
CA LEU A 134 13.24 19.68 -25.14
C LEU A 134 13.23 20.87 -26.12
N ALA A 135 14.38 21.10 -26.75
CA ALA A 135 14.66 22.20 -27.65
C ALA A 135 15.00 21.62 -29.03
N VAL A 136 14.27 22.04 -30.06
CA VAL A 136 14.43 21.57 -31.44
C VAL A 136 14.40 22.79 -32.39
N PRO A 137 15.27 22.87 -33.41
CA PRO A 137 15.17 23.91 -34.44
C PRO A 137 13.92 23.68 -35.32
N CYS A 138 13.16 24.72 -35.68
CA CYS A 138 11.92 24.55 -36.47
C CYS A 138 12.18 24.35 -37.97
N SER A 139 13.27 24.89 -38.51
CA SER A 139 13.81 24.53 -39.83
C SER A 139 15.33 24.63 -39.84
N GLU A 140 15.99 23.91 -40.76
CA GLU A 140 17.47 23.93 -40.92
C GLU A 140 18.02 25.34 -41.18
N ASP A 141 17.20 26.25 -41.70
CA ASP A 141 17.59 27.62 -42.10
C ASP A 141 17.31 28.69 -41.03
N SER A 142 16.64 28.34 -39.92
CA SER A 142 16.27 29.30 -38.87
C SER A 142 17.11 29.10 -37.59
N PRO A 143 17.74 30.16 -37.03
CA PRO A 143 18.52 30.05 -35.79
C PRO A 143 17.64 29.97 -34.53
N ALA A 144 16.32 30.03 -34.68
CA ALA A 144 15.39 30.02 -33.57
C ALA A 144 15.24 28.60 -33.01
N ILE A 145 15.36 28.48 -31.69
CA ILE A 145 15.19 27.23 -30.95
C ILE A 145 13.77 27.20 -30.39
N TYR A 146 13.08 26.08 -30.62
CA TYR A 146 11.67 25.92 -30.30
C TYR A 146 11.42 24.83 -29.27
N LEU A 147 10.33 24.97 -28.54
CA LEU A 147 9.90 23.97 -27.55
C LEU A 147 9.33 22.73 -28.23
N ASN A 148 9.83 21.56 -27.85
CA ASN A 148 9.30 20.28 -28.28
C ASN A 148 8.06 19.90 -27.46
N ASP A 149 6.88 20.07 -28.07
CA ASP A 149 5.60 19.79 -27.44
C ASP A 149 5.43 18.30 -27.06
N ASN A 150 6.01 17.35 -27.82
CA ASN A 150 5.93 15.91 -27.53
C ASN A 150 6.67 15.55 -26.24
N LYS A 151 7.88 16.10 -26.06
CA LYS A 151 8.65 15.89 -24.82
C LYS A 151 7.97 16.57 -23.63
N LEU A 152 7.43 17.77 -23.83
CA LEU A 152 6.65 18.48 -22.80
C LEU A 152 5.44 17.65 -22.36
N PHE A 153 4.70 17.07 -23.30
CA PHE A 153 3.56 16.19 -23.00
C PHE A 153 4.00 15.01 -22.14
N LEU A 154 5.10 14.35 -22.50
CA LEU A 154 5.60 13.20 -21.74
C LEU A 154 6.02 13.58 -20.30
N LEU A 155 6.69 14.72 -20.13
CA LEU A 155 7.11 15.22 -18.81
C LEU A 155 5.92 15.63 -17.94
N THR A 156 4.94 16.32 -18.51
CA THR A 156 3.71 16.71 -17.78
C THR A 156 2.86 15.49 -17.42
N ALA A 157 2.77 14.49 -18.31
CA ALA A 157 2.13 13.21 -18.03
C ALA A 157 2.84 12.47 -16.88
N ALA A 158 4.18 12.47 -16.85
CA ALA A 158 4.95 11.84 -15.77
C ALA A 158 4.64 12.46 -14.41
N ILE A 159 4.66 13.80 -14.31
CA ILE A 159 4.31 14.51 -13.07
C ILE A 159 2.89 14.14 -12.61
N TYR A 160 1.95 14.10 -13.55
CA TYR A 160 0.56 13.68 -13.28
C TYR A 160 0.47 12.24 -12.76
N HIS A 161 1.16 11.30 -13.41
CA HIS A 161 1.23 9.89 -12.97
C HIS A 161 1.85 9.75 -11.57
N GLY A 162 2.95 10.47 -11.28
CA GLY A 162 3.60 10.45 -9.97
C GLY A 162 2.67 10.96 -8.85
N LEU A 163 1.95 12.06 -9.11
CA LEU A 163 1.01 12.63 -8.14
C LEU A 163 -0.19 11.70 -7.91
N LEU A 164 -0.78 11.17 -8.97
CA LEU A 164 -1.90 10.22 -8.86
C LEU A 164 -1.50 8.91 -8.21
N PHE A 165 -0.29 8.43 -8.47
CA PHE A 165 0.25 7.26 -7.76
C PHE A 165 0.29 7.53 -6.26
N HIS A 166 0.85 8.66 -5.83
CA HIS A 166 0.90 9.03 -4.41
C HIS A 166 -0.50 9.15 -3.78
N LEU A 167 -1.45 9.80 -4.45
CA LEU A 167 -2.83 9.92 -3.97
C LEU A 167 -3.50 8.55 -3.79
N ARG A 168 -3.27 7.62 -4.73
CA ARG A 168 -3.76 6.25 -4.61
C ARG A 168 -3.02 5.46 -3.55
N PHE A 169 -1.72 5.68 -3.43
CA PHE A 169 -0.88 5.09 -2.41
C PHE A 169 -1.44 5.37 -1.01
N TYR A 170 -1.83 6.62 -0.77
CA TYR A 170 -2.50 7.07 0.45
C TYR A 170 -3.93 6.53 0.57
N ARG A 171 -4.78 6.73 -0.44
CA ARG A 171 -6.21 6.36 -0.40
C ARG A 171 -6.44 4.87 -0.18
N ASN A 172 -5.65 4.02 -0.83
CA ASN A 172 -5.76 2.57 -0.70
C ASN A 172 -4.93 2.03 0.49
N GLN A 173 -4.33 2.92 1.28
CA GLN A 173 -3.49 2.59 2.44
C GLN A 173 -2.41 1.56 2.11
N TYR A 174 -1.59 1.84 1.09
CA TYR A 174 -0.53 0.91 0.71
C TYR A 174 0.54 0.72 1.80
N ASN A 175 0.66 1.68 2.72
CA ASN A 175 1.49 1.59 3.94
C ASN A 175 0.98 0.55 4.96
N TYR A 176 -0.31 0.19 4.91
CA TYR A 176 -0.88 -0.80 5.80
C TYR A 176 -0.54 -2.21 5.33
N THR A 177 -0.14 -3.07 6.27
CA THR A 177 0.29 -4.45 6.01
C THR A 177 -0.60 -5.45 6.76
N PRO A 178 -1.71 -5.89 6.14
CA PRO A 178 -2.56 -6.90 6.76
C PRO A 178 -1.85 -8.25 6.79
N PHE A 179 -1.88 -8.91 7.94
CA PHE A 179 -1.48 -10.30 8.07
C PHE A 179 -2.51 -11.20 7.41
N LYS A 180 -2.12 -11.91 6.35
CA LYS A 180 -3.01 -12.88 5.69
C LYS A 180 -3.24 -14.08 6.61
N ILE A 181 -4.51 -14.49 6.73
CA ILE A 181 -4.92 -15.66 7.53
C ILE A 181 -4.28 -16.95 7.01
N ILE A 182 -4.17 -17.08 5.68
CA ILE A 182 -3.51 -18.21 5.03
C ILE A 182 -2.09 -17.81 4.66
N GLN A 183 -1.12 -18.40 5.36
CA GLN A 183 0.30 -18.24 5.07
C GLN A 183 0.68 -19.14 3.89
N GLN A 184 1.28 -18.54 2.86
CA GLN A 184 1.85 -19.24 1.71
C GLN A 184 3.35 -18.95 1.63
N ALA A 185 4.12 -19.81 0.98
CA ALA A 185 5.54 -19.50 0.78
C ALA A 185 5.72 -18.23 -0.08
N LYS A 186 6.75 -17.44 0.22
CA LYS A 186 7.04 -16.13 -0.40
C LYS A 186 6.97 -16.18 -1.93
N PHE A 187 7.58 -17.20 -2.54
CA PHE A 187 7.59 -17.37 -3.98
C PHE A 187 6.19 -17.52 -4.58
N PHE A 188 5.32 -18.34 -3.96
CA PHE A 188 3.95 -18.52 -4.44
C PHE A 188 3.10 -17.26 -4.26
N GLN A 189 3.30 -16.53 -3.15
CA GLN A 189 2.60 -15.26 -2.90
C GLN A 189 2.95 -14.20 -3.95
N VAL A 190 4.24 -14.05 -4.28
CA VAL A 190 4.69 -13.07 -5.27
C VAL A 190 4.29 -13.51 -6.68
N LYS A 191 4.52 -14.78 -7.03
CA LYS A 191 4.17 -15.32 -8.35
C LYS A 191 2.68 -15.17 -8.66
N SER A 192 1.80 -15.49 -7.70
CA SER A 192 0.35 -15.36 -7.89
C SER A 192 -0.11 -13.91 -8.02
N GLN A 193 0.62 -12.95 -7.46
CA GLN A 193 0.28 -11.53 -7.53
C GLN A 193 0.92 -10.80 -8.72
N LEU A 194 1.98 -11.34 -9.33
CA LEU A 194 2.73 -10.66 -10.39
C LEU A 194 1.85 -10.29 -11.60
N VAL A 195 1.11 -11.26 -12.13
CA VAL A 195 0.25 -11.06 -13.30
C VAL A 195 -0.95 -10.15 -13.00
N PRO A 196 -1.70 -10.36 -11.89
CA PRO A 196 -2.75 -9.40 -11.49
C PRO A 196 -2.23 -7.98 -11.32
N VAL A 197 -1.07 -7.80 -10.68
CA VAL A 197 -0.45 -6.48 -10.48
C VAL A 197 -0.10 -5.83 -11.82
N LEU A 198 0.37 -6.58 -12.81
CA LEU A 198 0.65 -6.05 -14.14
C LEU A 198 -0.62 -5.56 -14.84
N PHE A 199 -1.67 -6.38 -14.88
CA PHE A 199 -2.94 -6.00 -15.51
C PHE A 199 -3.61 -4.84 -14.77
N GLU A 200 -3.56 -4.84 -13.45
CA GLU A 200 -4.06 -3.72 -12.65
C GLU A 200 -3.28 -2.45 -12.97
N SER A 201 -1.95 -2.50 -13.01
CA SER A 201 -1.10 -1.35 -13.35
C SER A 201 -1.44 -0.78 -14.73
N ALA A 202 -1.56 -1.65 -15.74
CA ALA A 202 -1.93 -1.27 -17.10
C ALA A 202 -3.33 -0.63 -17.16
N ALA A 203 -4.33 -1.27 -16.56
CA ALA A 203 -5.71 -0.75 -16.52
C ALA A 203 -5.79 0.59 -15.77
N GLN A 204 -4.99 0.75 -14.72
CA GLN A 204 -4.94 1.98 -13.94
C GLN A 204 -4.29 3.12 -14.73
N ILE A 205 -3.18 2.87 -15.42
CA ILE A 205 -2.52 3.88 -16.25
C ILE A 205 -3.37 4.24 -17.46
N PHE A 206 -4.07 3.30 -18.08
CA PHE A 206 -5.02 3.59 -19.14
C PHE A 206 -6.08 4.62 -18.71
N LYS A 207 -6.69 4.42 -17.53
CA LYS A 207 -7.67 5.35 -16.95
C LYS A 207 -7.07 6.71 -16.64
N GLN A 208 -5.85 6.73 -16.10
CA GLN A 208 -5.14 7.98 -15.79
C GLN A 208 -4.81 8.76 -17.06
N LEU A 209 -4.32 8.07 -18.08
CA LEU A 209 -3.94 8.67 -19.35
C LEU A 209 -5.18 9.27 -20.03
N LEU A 210 -6.30 8.56 -20.07
CA LEU A 210 -7.55 9.11 -20.61
C LEU A 210 -7.98 10.41 -19.91
N GLY A 211 -7.91 10.44 -18.57
CA GLY A 211 -8.17 11.65 -17.78
C GLY A 211 -7.15 12.77 -18.05
N PHE A 212 -5.88 12.42 -18.21
CA PHE A 212 -4.82 13.36 -18.53
C PHE A 212 -4.99 14.00 -19.90
N TYR A 213 -5.38 13.24 -20.93
CA TYR A 213 -5.65 13.78 -22.27
C TYR A 213 -6.75 14.84 -22.23
N LEU A 214 -7.83 14.62 -21.45
CA LEU A 214 -8.88 15.61 -21.26
C LEU A 214 -8.36 16.87 -20.55
N ILE A 215 -7.61 16.70 -19.47
CA ILE A 215 -7.04 17.83 -18.72
C ILE A 215 -6.05 18.62 -19.59
N PHE A 216 -5.17 17.93 -20.33
CA PHE A 216 -4.17 18.53 -21.19
C PHE A 216 -4.82 19.25 -22.38
N TYR A 217 -5.94 18.76 -22.90
CA TYR A 217 -6.68 19.47 -23.94
C TYR A 217 -7.17 20.85 -23.48
N PHE A 218 -7.69 20.95 -22.25
CA PHE A 218 -8.21 22.23 -21.73
C PHE A 218 -7.10 23.13 -21.13
N LEU A 219 -6.17 22.55 -20.36
CA LEU A 219 -5.19 23.29 -19.55
C LEU A 219 -3.76 23.21 -20.11
N GLY A 220 -3.52 22.51 -21.23
CA GLY A 220 -2.18 22.25 -21.77
C GLY A 220 -1.41 23.50 -22.23
N HIS A 221 -2.10 24.62 -22.48
CA HIS A 221 -1.45 25.91 -22.75
C HIS A 221 -0.63 26.41 -21.54
N LEU A 222 -1.09 26.17 -20.31
CA LEU A 222 -0.41 26.61 -19.10
C LEU A 222 1.01 26.03 -18.94
N PRO A 223 1.22 24.69 -18.93
CA PRO A 223 2.57 24.15 -18.81
C PRO A 223 3.43 24.50 -20.03
N ARG A 224 2.83 24.71 -21.20
CA ARG A 224 3.54 25.10 -22.44
C ARG A 224 4.11 26.50 -22.33
N ASP A 225 3.28 27.49 -22.02
CA ASP A 225 3.68 28.89 -21.91
C ASP A 225 4.65 29.08 -20.74
N LEU A 226 4.40 28.40 -19.61
CA LEU A 226 5.31 28.41 -18.46
C LEU A 226 6.69 27.87 -18.84
N THR A 227 6.77 26.74 -19.53
CA THR A 227 8.04 26.14 -19.92
C THR A 227 8.75 26.97 -20.97
N ALA A 228 8.03 27.51 -21.96
CA ALA A 228 8.57 28.41 -22.97
C ALA A 228 9.17 29.68 -22.33
N HIS A 229 8.46 30.28 -21.37
CA HIS A 229 8.93 31.44 -20.62
C HIS A 229 10.17 31.12 -19.76
N LEU A 230 10.14 30.02 -18.98
CA LEU A 230 11.25 29.63 -18.10
C LEU A 230 12.52 29.29 -18.89
N CYS A 231 12.38 28.64 -20.05
CA CYS A 231 13.51 28.23 -20.88
C CYS A 231 13.89 29.25 -21.97
N ARG A 232 13.17 30.38 -22.07
CA ARG A 232 13.34 31.41 -23.12
C ARG A 232 13.27 30.84 -24.54
N LEU A 233 12.34 29.91 -24.76
CA LEU A 233 12.11 29.23 -26.05
C LEU A 233 10.98 29.88 -26.82
N SER A 234 11.08 29.86 -28.15
CA SER A 234 10.00 30.30 -29.03
C SER A 234 9.01 29.15 -29.31
N ILE A 235 7.76 29.47 -29.62
CA ILE A 235 6.70 28.48 -29.89
C ILE A 235 6.51 28.39 -31.40
N CYS A 236 6.71 27.20 -31.99
CA CYS A 236 6.47 27.02 -33.43
C CYS A 236 4.98 26.66 -33.64
N PRO A 237 4.26 27.34 -34.56
CA PRO A 237 2.88 27.00 -34.86
C PRO A 237 2.74 25.63 -35.56
N GLU A 238 3.72 25.25 -36.39
CA GLU A 238 3.66 24.03 -37.23
C GLU A 238 3.78 22.72 -36.45
N THR A 239 4.59 22.70 -35.38
CA THR A 239 4.81 21.51 -34.54
C THR A 239 3.88 21.47 -33.32
N SER A 240 2.85 22.34 -33.30
CA SER A 240 2.06 22.53 -32.10
C SER A 240 1.08 21.38 -31.83
N LEU A 241 1.12 20.83 -30.61
CA LEU A 241 0.12 19.85 -30.11
C LEU A 241 -1.27 20.49 -29.86
N SER A 242 -1.55 21.66 -30.44
CA SER A 242 -2.80 22.42 -30.25
C SER A 242 -3.99 21.79 -30.99
N SER A 243 -3.73 21.00 -32.04
CA SER A 243 -4.76 20.29 -32.78
C SER A 243 -5.07 18.92 -32.15
N VAL A 244 -6.37 18.60 -32.05
CA VAL A 244 -6.87 17.30 -31.54
C VAL A 244 -6.24 16.11 -32.26
N GLN A 245 -6.02 16.24 -33.57
CA GLN A 245 -5.41 15.19 -34.39
C GLN A 245 -3.92 15.01 -34.10
N SER A 246 -3.22 16.10 -33.75
CA SER A 246 -1.81 16.02 -33.36
C SER A 246 -1.64 15.47 -31.94
N LEU A 247 -2.61 15.69 -31.05
CA LEU A 247 -2.59 15.16 -29.69
C LEU A 247 -2.83 13.64 -29.67
N LEU A 248 -3.76 13.15 -30.50
CA LEU A 248 -4.15 11.73 -30.56
C LEU A 248 -3.21 10.85 -31.41
N GLN A 249 -1.93 11.22 -31.52
CA GLN A 249 -0.95 10.38 -32.18
C GLN A 249 -0.78 9.05 -31.42
N PRO A 250 -0.92 7.89 -32.09
CA PRO A 250 -0.87 6.59 -31.43
C PRO A 250 0.52 6.30 -30.83
N GLU A 251 1.59 6.81 -31.45
CA GLU A 251 2.95 6.66 -30.94
C GLU A 251 3.10 7.34 -29.57
N LEU A 252 2.66 8.59 -29.44
CA LEU A 252 2.70 9.34 -28.18
C LEU A 252 1.90 8.64 -27.07
N PHE A 253 0.70 8.15 -27.42
CA PHE A 253 -0.16 7.42 -26.49
C PHE A 253 0.52 6.13 -26.00
N LEU A 254 1.03 5.30 -26.92
CA LEU A 254 1.66 4.02 -26.59
C LEU A 254 2.92 4.22 -25.76
N GLN A 255 3.80 5.16 -26.13
CA GLN A 255 5.02 5.45 -25.37
C GLN A 255 4.70 5.93 -23.95
N SER A 256 3.74 6.85 -23.79
CA SER A 256 3.29 7.33 -22.47
C SER A 256 2.63 6.21 -21.65
N PHE A 257 1.82 5.36 -22.30
CA PHE A 257 1.14 4.23 -21.67
C PHE A 257 2.11 3.18 -21.14
N PHE A 258 3.09 2.74 -21.95
CA PHE A 258 4.07 1.73 -21.54
C PHE A 258 5.01 2.29 -20.47
N LEU A 259 5.44 3.55 -20.59
CA LEU A 259 6.27 4.21 -19.58
C LEU A 259 5.52 4.36 -18.24
N GLY A 260 4.26 4.80 -18.27
CA GLY A 260 3.43 4.89 -17.07
C GLY A 260 3.19 3.52 -16.43
N THR A 261 2.90 2.50 -17.25
CA THR A 261 2.70 1.11 -16.78
C THR A 261 3.97 0.57 -16.13
N TYR A 262 5.13 0.80 -16.74
CA TYR A 262 6.45 0.46 -16.20
C TYR A 262 6.67 1.05 -14.79
N MET A 263 6.46 2.37 -14.62
CA MET A 263 6.67 3.04 -13.33
C MET A 263 5.70 2.51 -12.26
N TYR A 264 4.40 2.45 -12.60
CA TYR A 264 3.37 1.99 -11.67
C TYR A 264 3.61 0.55 -11.23
N PHE A 265 3.95 -0.32 -12.19
CA PHE A 265 4.19 -1.73 -11.93
C PHE A 265 5.36 -1.93 -10.97
N ILE A 266 6.49 -1.27 -11.19
CA ILE A 266 7.67 -1.38 -10.34
C ILE A 266 7.38 -0.91 -8.90
N TRP A 267 6.70 0.23 -8.74
CA TRP A 267 6.37 0.74 -7.41
C TRP A 267 5.34 -0.14 -6.69
N HIS A 268 4.31 -0.60 -7.38
CA HIS A 268 3.30 -1.48 -6.80
C HIS A 268 3.90 -2.85 -6.42
N LEU A 269 4.75 -3.40 -7.28
CA LEU A 269 5.41 -4.67 -7.02
C LEU A 269 6.35 -4.59 -5.82
N ALA A 270 7.11 -3.51 -5.66
CA ALA A 270 7.95 -3.33 -4.48
C ALA A 270 7.15 -3.24 -3.18
N ALA A 271 5.98 -2.58 -3.20
CA ALA A 271 5.07 -2.59 -2.06
C ALA A 271 4.58 -4.00 -1.73
N VAL A 272 4.23 -4.80 -2.74
CA VAL A 272 3.82 -6.21 -2.57
C VAL A 272 4.95 -7.07 -2.01
N LEU A 273 6.18 -6.92 -2.51
CA LEU A 273 7.34 -7.65 -1.99
C LEU A 273 7.57 -7.28 -0.53
N LEU A 274 7.60 -5.99 -0.20
CA LEU A 274 7.89 -5.54 1.16
C LEU A 274 6.85 -6.06 2.15
N ARG A 275 5.57 -6.00 1.78
CA ARG A 275 4.47 -6.61 2.53
C ARG A 275 4.74 -8.10 2.77
N THR A 276 5.08 -8.84 1.72
CA THR A 276 5.32 -10.29 1.78
C THR A 276 6.49 -10.65 2.71
N TYR A 277 7.60 -9.90 2.64
CA TYR A 277 8.76 -10.13 3.51
C TYR A 277 8.48 -9.74 4.96
N LEU A 278 7.75 -8.66 5.21
CA LEU A 278 7.43 -8.21 6.56
C LEU A 278 6.43 -9.13 7.27
N THR A 279 5.42 -9.64 6.55
CA THR A 279 4.40 -10.54 7.12
C THR A 279 4.82 -12.01 7.16
N GLU A 280 6.08 -12.32 6.87
CA GLU A 280 6.60 -13.68 6.95
C GLU A 280 6.50 -14.22 8.39
N SER A 281 6.01 -15.45 8.54
CA SER A 281 5.92 -16.09 9.85
C SER A 281 7.28 -16.16 10.53
N TYR A 282 7.30 -15.86 11.83
CA TYR A 282 8.48 -15.97 12.66
C TYR A 282 8.15 -16.91 13.81
N GLU A 283 8.90 -18.00 13.97
CA GLU A 283 8.69 -18.94 15.07
C GLU A 283 9.38 -18.44 16.34
N PHE A 284 8.59 -18.09 17.35
CA PHE A 284 9.10 -17.72 18.66
C PHE A 284 9.34 -18.98 19.52
N ARG A 285 10.33 -18.92 20.40
CA ARG A 285 10.58 -19.99 21.38
C ARG A 285 9.48 -19.99 22.44
N ILE A 286 9.11 -21.19 22.92
CA ILE A 286 8.07 -21.34 23.96
C ILE A 286 8.70 -21.27 25.35
N GLU A 287 9.79 -22.01 25.54
CA GLU A 287 10.55 -22.02 26.78
C GLU A 287 11.75 -21.07 26.68
N PRO A 288 12.06 -20.32 27.75
CA PRO A 288 13.30 -19.59 27.84
C PRO A 288 14.46 -20.59 27.85
N GLY A 289 15.42 -20.45 26.93
CA GLY A 289 16.65 -21.23 26.99
C GLY A 289 17.50 -20.83 28.20
N LEU A 290 18.62 -21.53 28.42
CA LEU A 290 19.64 -21.13 29.41
C LEU A 290 20.30 -19.77 29.08
N ASP A 291 20.06 -19.28 27.86
CA ASP A 291 20.63 -18.06 27.31
C ASP A 291 19.76 -16.82 27.62
N HIS A 292 20.40 -15.66 27.52
CA HIS A 292 19.87 -14.27 27.46
C HIS A 292 18.78 -14.03 26.38
N LEU A 293 18.27 -15.08 25.75
CA LEU A 293 17.13 -15.09 24.82
C LEU A 293 15.80 -15.36 25.54
N SER A 294 15.78 -15.43 26.88
CA SER A 294 14.56 -15.52 27.70
C SER A 294 13.52 -14.46 27.32
N ASP A 295 13.99 -13.27 26.95
CA ASP A 295 13.14 -12.14 26.58
C ASP A 295 12.49 -12.29 25.20
N LYS A 296 12.91 -13.30 24.40
CA LYS A 296 12.45 -13.55 23.03
C LYS A 296 11.47 -14.73 22.92
N CYS A 297 10.73 -14.98 24.00
CA CYS A 297 9.71 -16.04 24.03
C CYS A 297 8.36 -15.57 23.45
N LEU A 298 7.54 -16.53 23.03
CA LEU A 298 6.22 -16.30 22.45
C LEU A 298 5.31 -15.48 23.38
N HIS A 299 5.35 -15.75 24.68
CA HIS A 299 4.56 -15.01 25.65
C HIS A 299 4.94 -13.51 25.69
N ASN A 300 6.23 -13.18 25.63
CA ASN A 300 6.71 -11.79 25.60
C ASN A 300 6.32 -11.08 24.31
N ALA A 301 6.37 -11.79 23.17
CA ALA A 301 5.92 -11.26 21.89
C ALA A 301 4.41 -10.92 21.91
N LEU A 302 3.59 -11.79 22.50
CA LEU A 302 2.14 -11.57 22.63
C LEU A 302 1.77 -10.44 23.60
N SER A 303 2.60 -10.20 24.62
CA SER A 303 2.41 -9.11 25.58
C SER A 303 3.04 -7.78 25.13
N CYS A 304 3.80 -7.77 24.03
CA CYS A 304 4.49 -6.58 23.54
C CYS A 304 3.50 -5.54 23.02
N LYS A 305 3.31 -4.45 23.76
CA LYS A 305 2.47 -3.30 23.36
C LYS A 305 3.27 -2.18 22.67
N SER A 306 4.59 -2.16 22.85
CA SER A 306 5.47 -1.13 22.28
C SER A 306 5.59 -1.25 20.76
N ASN A 307 5.64 -2.48 20.23
CA ASN A 307 5.77 -2.73 18.80
C ASN A 307 4.66 -3.66 18.26
N PRO A 308 3.66 -3.12 17.54
CA PRO A 308 2.59 -3.91 16.95
C PRO A 308 3.10 -5.02 16.01
N TRP A 309 4.23 -4.82 15.33
CA TRP A 309 4.78 -5.86 14.45
C TRP A 309 5.06 -7.17 15.19
N ILE A 310 5.67 -7.07 16.37
CA ILE A 310 6.04 -8.23 17.20
C ILE A 310 4.78 -8.91 17.71
N GLN A 311 3.80 -8.11 18.17
CA GLN A 311 2.54 -8.63 18.68
C GLN A 311 1.77 -9.42 17.62
N TYR A 312 1.62 -8.88 16.42
CA TYR A 312 0.94 -9.56 15.32
C TYR A 312 1.70 -10.79 14.82
N LEU A 313 3.03 -10.75 14.79
CA LEU A 313 3.85 -11.93 14.49
C LEU A 313 3.67 -13.01 15.56
N GLY A 314 3.56 -12.63 16.84
CA GLY A 314 3.28 -13.55 17.94
C GLY A 314 1.92 -14.23 17.79
N PHE A 315 0.87 -13.48 17.42
CA PHE A 315 -0.44 -14.07 17.13
C PHE A 315 -0.41 -15.00 15.92
N LEU A 316 0.35 -14.63 14.87
CA LEU A 316 0.53 -15.49 13.71
C LEU A 316 1.22 -16.81 14.08
N ASP A 317 2.28 -16.75 14.88
CA ASP A 317 3.00 -17.93 15.36
C ASP A 317 2.10 -18.81 16.25
N LEU A 318 1.32 -18.21 17.15
CA LEU A 318 0.35 -18.94 17.99
C LEU A 318 -0.68 -19.68 17.14
N PHE A 319 -1.20 -19.05 16.09
CA PHE A 319 -2.11 -19.70 15.15
C PHE A 319 -1.44 -20.89 14.45
N GLN A 320 -0.20 -20.72 13.96
CA GLN A 320 0.54 -21.80 13.30
C GLN A 320 0.88 -22.95 14.26
N LEU A 321 1.32 -22.63 15.48
CA LEU A 321 1.58 -23.60 16.55
C LEU A 321 0.33 -24.43 16.85
N SER A 322 -0.82 -23.77 17.03
CA SER A 322 -2.08 -24.44 17.38
C SER A 322 -2.53 -25.45 16.32
N ARG A 323 -2.31 -25.15 15.04
CA ARG A 323 -2.78 -25.98 13.92
C ARG A 323 -1.74 -27.00 13.46
N PHE A 324 -0.50 -26.60 13.24
CA PHE A 324 0.43 -27.37 12.41
C PHE A 324 1.57 -28.05 13.20
N SER A 325 1.97 -27.52 14.36
CA SER A 325 3.16 -28.01 15.06
C SER A 325 2.84 -28.90 16.27
N PHE A 326 2.93 -30.23 16.10
CA PHE A 326 2.70 -31.18 17.20
C PHE A 326 3.77 -31.08 18.30
N ASN A 327 5.05 -31.09 17.94
CA ASN A 327 6.17 -31.05 18.90
C ASN A 327 6.13 -29.79 19.77
N ARG A 328 5.85 -28.63 19.15
CA ARG A 328 5.74 -27.37 19.89
C ARG A 328 4.54 -27.36 20.83
N ARG A 329 3.42 -28.00 20.48
CA ARG A 329 2.29 -28.16 21.39
C ARG A 329 2.63 -29.05 22.59
N GLN A 330 3.42 -30.10 22.42
CA GLN A 330 3.88 -30.92 23.55
C GLN A 330 4.68 -30.09 24.56
N VAL A 331 5.56 -29.21 24.09
CA VAL A 331 6.32 -28.27 24.94
C VAL A 331 5.42 -27.21 25.58
N LEU A 332 4.41 -26.71 24.86
CA LEU A 332 3.45 -25.75 25.41
C LEU A 332 2.63 -26.33 26.58
N PHE A 333 2.21 -27.60 26.45
CA PHE A 333 1.44 -28.31 27.47
C PHE A 333 2.32 -29.13 28.44
N SER A 334 3.64 -28.99 28.36
CA SER A 334 4.56 -29.69 29.25
C SER A 334 4.36 -29.24 30.69
N ALA A 335 4.43 -30.19 31.62
CA ALA A 335 4.30 -29.91 33.03
C ALA A 335 5.64 -29.35 33.56
N THR A 336 5.62 -28.14 34.12
CA THR A 336 6.82 -27.52 34.68
C THR A 336 7.00 -28.00 36.13
N PHE A 337 8.20 -28.48 36.49
CA PHE A 337 8.56 -28.80 37.86
C PHE A 337 9.09 -27.55 38.58
N PRO A 338 8.82 -27.34 39.89
CA PRO A 338 7.95 -28.11 40.78
C PRO A 338 6.48 -27.67 40.66
N GLY A 339 5.54 -28.62 40.66
CA GLY A 339 4.10 -28.35 40.70
C GLY A 339 3.25 -29.04 39.62
N CYS A 340 3.85 -29.69 38.62
CA CYS A 340 3.13 -30.44 37.58
C CYS A 340 2.01 -29.65 36.87
N HIS A 341 2.14 -28.32 36.77
CA HIS A 341 1.19 -27.47 36.06
C HIS A 341 1.79 -26.98 34.73
N PRO A 342 0.99 -26.84 33.66
CA PRO A 342 1.47 -26.34 32.37
C PRO A 342 1.59 -24.81 32.41
N LYS A 343 2.65 -24.29 33.04
CA LYS A 343 2.83 -22.85 33.26
C LYS A 343 2.88 -22.07 31.93
N ASN A 344 3.54 -22.63 30.91
CA ASN A 344 3.65 -22.03 29.58
C ASN A 344 2.28 -21.79 28.94
N TRP A 345 1.39 -22.80 29.00
CA TRP A 345 0.01 -22.67 28.55
C TRP A 345 -0.77 -21.63 29.34
N SER A 346 -0.72 -21.70 30.68
CA SER A 346 -1.45 -20.75 31.53
C SER A 346 -1.04 -19.31 31.24
N GLN A 347 0.25 -19.04 31.03
CA GLN A 347 0.75 -17.71 30.71
C GLN A 347 0.21 -17.19 29.37
N ILE A 348 0.31 -18.00 28.30
CA ILE A 348 -0.21 -17.62 26.98
C ILE A 348 -1.73 -17.42 27.03
N TYR A 349 -2.46 -18.33 27.71
CA TYR A 349 -3.90 -18.23 27.89
C TYR A 349 -4.31 -16.91 28.55
N HIS A 350 -3.66 -16.54 29.66
CA HIS A 350 -3.96 -15.28 30.35
C HIS A 350 -3.66 -14.06 29.48
N ILE A 351 -2.56 -14.05 28.73
CA ILE A 351 -2.21 -12.96 27.80
C ILE A 351 -3.25 -12.84 26.68
N CYS A 352 -3.70 -13.96 26.11
CA CYS A 352 -4.73 -13.97 25.08
C CYS A 352 -6.07 -13.43 25.61
N LEU A 353 -6.51 -13.88 26.79
CA LEU A 353 -7.72 -13.37 27.42
C LEU A 353 -7.64 -11.87 27.70
N GLU A 354 -6.48 -11.40 28.15
CA GLU A 354 -6.26 -9.98 28.43
C GLU A 354 -6.35 -9.12 27.16
N ASN A 355 -5.72 -9.56 26.06
CA ASN A 355 -5.85 -8.89 24.76
C ASN A 355 -7.31 -8.92 24.25
N LEU A 356 -8.05 -10.01 24.46
CA LEU A 356 -9.47 -10.11 24.09
C LEU A 356 -10.35 -9.16 24.91
N ARG A 357 -10.08 -9.01 26.22
CA ARG A 357 -10.78 -8.04 27.07
C ARG A 357 -10.50 -6.62 26.59
N GLN A 358 -9.24 -6.27 26.33
CA GLN A 358 -8.88 -4.95 25.82
C GLN A 358 -9.58 -4.64 24.48
N LEU A 359 -9.64 -5.62 23.56
CA LEU A 359 -10.37 -5.45 22.30
C LEU A 359 -11.88 -5.25 22.53
N LYS A 360 -12.48 -6.03 23.44
CA LYS A 360 -13.88 -5.89 23.81
C LYS A 360 -14.16 -4.50 24.36
N ASP A 361 -13.35 -4.03 25.30
CA ASP A 361 -13.53 -2.75 25.97
C ASP A 361 -13.38 -1.59 24.96
N ALA A 362 -12.36 -1.64 24.09
CA ALA A 362 -12.17 -0.67 23.01
C ALA A 362 -13.35 -0.65 22.02
N THR A 363 -13.92 -1.82 21.71
CA THR A 363 -15.09 -1.92 20.83
C THR A 363 -16.34 -1.36 21.50
N GLN A 364 -16.52 -1.61 22.80
CA GLN A 364 -17.62 -1.05 23.58
C GLN A 364 -17.53 0.47 23.67
N GLU A 365 -16.33 1.01 23.90
CA GLU A 365 -16.07 2.45 23.91
C GLU A 365 -16.36 3.09 22.55
N PHE A 366 -15.88 2.49 21.46
CA PHE A 366 -16.17 2.97 20.10
C PHE A 366 -17.67 2.99 19.81
N ASN A 367 -18.37 1.91 20.14
CA ASN A 367 -19.82 1.83 19.96
C ASN A 367 -20.54 2.88 20.80
N HIS A 368 -20.15 3.06 22.07
CA HIS A 368 -20.73 4.08 22.93
C HIS A 368 -20.54 5.49 22.36
N ASN A 369 -19.33 5.83 21.91
CA ASN A 369 -19.04 7.11 21.28
C ASN A 369 -19.85 7.32 19.99
N ALA A 370 -20.01 6.28 19.18
CA ALA A 370 -20.86 6.33 17.99
C ALA A 370 -22.34 6.55 18.34
N PHE A 371 -22.86 5.89 19.39
CA PHE A 371 -24.22 6.10 19.87
C PHE A 371 -24.44 7.52 20.40
N VAL A 372 -23.50 8.06 21.19
CA VAL A 372 -23.58 9.44 21.70
C VAL A 372 -23.56 10.45 20.56
N GLN A 373 -22.68 10.27 19.57
CA GLN A 373 -22.62 11.16 18.40
C GLN A 373 -23.87 11.03 17.52
N ALA A 374 -24.42 9.83 17.36
CA ALA A 374 -25.66 9.58 16.62
C ALA A 374 -26.92 10.06 17.35
N ALA A 375 -26.88 10.23 18.67
CA ALA A 375 -27.97 10.80 19.46
C ALA A 375 -28.03 12.34 19.38
N ILE A 376 -27.03 13.00 18.79
CA ILE A 376 -26.93 14.46 18.71
C ILE A 376 -27.71 15.15 17.55
N PRO A 377 -28.44 14.51 16.61
CA PRO A 377 -29.30 15.26 15.69
C PRO A 377 -30.79 15.19 16.09
N GLN A 378 -31.22 16.00 17.07
CA GLN A 378 -32.61 16.54 17.10
C GLN A 378 -32.92 17.70 18.08
N GLN A 379 -31.95 18.29 18.81
CA GLN A 379 -32.28 19.43 19.68
C GLN A 379 -32.28 20.81 18.99
N ASN A 380 -31.80 20.88 17.74
CA ASN A 380 -31.83 22.10 16.91
C ASN A 380 -32.77 21.95 15.70
N THR A 381 -33.95 21.37 15.89
CA THR A 381 -35.08 21.69 14.99
C THR A 381 -35.84 22.86 15.60
N PRO A 382 -35.82 24.06 14.99
CA PRO A 382 -36.69 25.15 15.46
C PRO A 382 -38.16 24.70 15.36
N ASN A 383 -38.94 25.03 16.38
CA ASN A 383 -40.30 24.55 16.70
C ASN A 383 -41.40 24.73 15.61
N TRP A 384 -41.07 25.10 14.36
CA TRP A 384 -42.06 25.35 13.31
C TRP A 384 -42.38 24.13 12.42
N LEU A 385 -41.74 22.99 12.63
CA LEU A 385 -42.06 21.74 11.91
C LEU A 385 -43.00 20.79 12.69
N HIS A 386 -43.73 21.30 13.68
CA HIS A 386 -44.63 20.45 14.48
C HIS A 386 -45.90 19.98 13.73
N ASN A 387 -46.14 20.46 12.50
CA ASN A 387 -47.33 20.10 11.72
C ASN A 387 -46.98 19.47 10.37
N SER A 388 -46.40 18.28 10.37
CA SER A 388 -46.60 17.33 9.27
C SER A 388 -46.49 15.91 9.78
N SER A 389 -47.64 15.38 10.18
CA SER A 389 -47.88 13.95 10.38
C SER A 389 -47.60 13.19 9.09
N LEU A 390 -46.53 12.40 9.07
CA LEU A 390 -46.39 11.28 8.14
C LEU A 390 -45.76 10.10 8.88
N SER A 391 -46.67 9.35 9.52
CA SER A 391 -46.67 7.91 9.73
C SER A 391 -45.35 7.22 10.06
N ALA A 392 -45.25 6.81 11.32
CA ALA A 392 -44.45 5.70 11.78
C ALA A 392 -44.59 4.44 10.90
N SER A 393 -43.48 3.76 10.64
CA SER A 393 -43.52 2.30 10.61
C SER A 393 -42.18 1.67 10.97
N ARG A 394 -42.24 0.92 12.08
CA ARG A 394 -41.62 -0.40 12.32
C ARG A 394 -40.11 -0.47 12.15
N TYR A 395 -39.37 -0.57 13.26
CA TYR A 395 -38.38 -1.65 13.49
C TYR A 395 -37.73 -1.62 14.88
N LEU A 396 -38.04 -0.65 15.76
CA LEU A 396 -37.42 -0.61 17.09
C LEU A 396 -38.51 -0.54 18.16
N LYS A 397 -38.92 -1.70 18.67
CA LYS A 397 -39.50 -1.81 20.02
C LYS A 397 -38.33 -2.10 20.98
N PRO A 398 -38.01 -1.20 21.93
CA PRO A 398 -37.11 -1.54 23.02
C PRO A 398 -37.89 -2.33 24.06
N THR A 399 -37.49 -3.58 24.31
CA THR A 399 -38.02 -4.38 25.41
C THR A 399 -37.49 -3.81 26.71
N SER A 400 -38.38 -3.28 27.54
CA SER A 400 -38.09 -2.73 28.87
C SER A 400 -37.62 -3.82 29.83
N LEU A 401 -36.43 -3.67 30.41
CA LEU A 401 -36.03 -4.39 31.62
C LEU A 401 -36.83 -3.84 32.81
N GLY A 402 -37.79 -4.62 33.29
CA GLY A 402 -38.47 -4.42 34.57
C GLY A 402 -37.89 -5.35 35.63
N HIS A 403 -37.54 -4.78 36.78
CA HIS A 403 -37.26 -5.45 38.04
C HIS A 403 -38.32 -6.55 38.36
N MET A 404 -37.88 -7.77 38.67
CA MET A 404 -38.61 -8.64 39.59
C MET A 404 -37.67 -9.66 40.25
N SER A 405 -37.72 -9.71 41.59
CA SER A 405 -36.93 -10.56 42.45
C SER A 405 -37.62 -11.90 42.75
N LEU A 406 -36.80 -12.95 42.76
CA LEU A 406 -36.81 -14.17 43.58
C LEU A 406 -37.97 -15.19 43.54
N ASN A 407 -37.52 -16.44 43.49
CA ASN A 407 -38.15 -17.74 43.80
C ASN A 407 -39.10 -18.34 42.76
N GLU A 408 -38.61 -19.36 42.05
CA GLU A 408 -39.08 -20.74 42.23
C GLU A 408 -38.13 -21.75 41.55
N SER A 409 -38.00 -22.89 42.22
CA SER A 409 -37.29 -24.08 41.76
C SER A 409 -38.11 -24.85 40.72
N VAL A 410 -37.45 -25.71 39.91
CA VAL A 410 -37.90 -27.02 39.38
C VAL A 410 -37.25 -27.32 38.00
N THR A 411 -36.34 -28.30 38.06
CA THR A 411 -35.94 -29.34 37.08
C THR A 411 -36.25 -29.24 35.58
N GLY A 412 -35.25 -29.60 34.75
CA GLY A 412 -35.46 -30.63 33.70
C GLY A 412 -35.40 -30.22 32.21
N THR A 413 -34.32 -30.66 31.54
CA THR A 413 -34.27 -31.15 30.14
C THR A 413 -34.74 -30.28 28.97
N SER A 414 -33.84 -29.88 28.08
CA SER A 414 -33.54 -30.59 26.80
C SER A 414 -32.81 -29.67 25.80
N LEU A 415 -31.85 -30.27 25.11
CA LEU A 415 -31.03 -29.71 24.05
C LEU A 415 -31.87 -29.32 22.83
N ARG A 416 -31.64 -28.14 22.25
CA ARG A 416 -32.06 -27.82 20.89
C ARG A 416 -30.95 -27.07 20.15
N GLU A 417 -30.38 -27.75 19.15
CA GLU A 417 -29.47 -27.22 18.15
C GLU A 417 -30.10 -26.04 17.39
N GLU A 418 -29.38 -24.91 17.31
CA GLU A 418 -29.68 -23.85 16.34
C GLU A 418 -28.70 -23.93 15.16
N ARG A 419 -29.27 -24.05 13.96
CA ARG A 419 -28.55 -24.09 12.67
C ARG A 419 -28.08 -22.68 12.27
N PRO A 420 -26.94 -22.54 11.58
CA PRO A 420 -26.45 -21.25 11.12
C PRO A 420 -27.24 -20.70 9.93
N ILE A 421 -27.49 -19.38 9.98
CA ILE A 421 -28.18 -18.57 8.98
C ILE A 421 -27.30 -18.42 7.72
N LYS A 422 -27.81 -18.85 6.57
CA LYS A 422 -27.25 -18.58 5.24
C LYS A 422 -27.47 -17.11 4.87
N VAL A 423 -26.40 -16.36 4.62
CA VAL A 423 -26.45 -15.05 3.96
C VAL A 423 -26.06 -15.23 2.50
N SER A 424 -27.02 -15.04 1.60
CA SER A 424 -26.84 -15.07 0.15
C SER A 424 -26.21 -13.77 -0.35
N LEU A 425 -25.01 -13.86 -0.93
CA LEU A 425 -24.40 -12.81 -1.75
C LEU A 425 -25.07 -12.80 -3.13
N GLN A 426 -25.88 -11.78 -3.42
CA GLN A 426 -26.26 -11.47 -4.81
C GLN A 426 -25.16 -10.62 -5.45
N THR A 427 -24.42 -11.25 -6.35
CA THR A 427 -23.62 -10.60 -7.39
C THR A 427 -24.57 -10.09 -8.48
N LYS A 428 -24.43 -8.82 -8.88
CA LYS A 428 -24.93 -8.34 -10.18
C LYS A 428 -23.75 -8.19 -11.13
N VAL A 429 -23.95 -8.80 -12.30
CA VAL A 429 -23.08 -8.92 -13.48
C VAL A 429 -22.70 -7.56 -14.04
#